data_AF-A0A2D8HPX0-F1
#
_entry.id   AF-A0A2D8HPX0-F1
#
_cell.length_a   1.000
_cell.length_b   1.000
_cell.length_c   1.000
_cell.angle_alpha   90.00
_cell.angle_beta   90.00
_cell.angle_gamma   90.00
#
_symmetry.space_group_name_H-M   'P 1'
#
loop_
_entity.id
_entity.type
_entity.pdbx_description
1 polymer ?
#
loop_
_entity_poly.entity_id
_entity_poly.type
_entity_poly.pdbx_seq_one_letter_code
_entity_poly.pdbx_strand_id
1 'polypeptide(L)'
;GACVDAVHGAGITDGPGLTGGSYESSVPQSARLMDQGQIPDPYALHELSRDVRAADYALDFVQYSVANSELAEPINVSALYRPTWLAEVAAAPGVASLPLGDALNLYR
;
A
#
# COMPACT_ATOMS: atom_id res chain seq x y z
N GLY A 1 -8.54 12.59 1.47
CA GLY A 1 -8.14 11.76 0.32
C GLY A 1 -7.26 12.59 -0.58
N ALA A 2 -6.41 11.95 -1.39
CA ALA A 2 -5.62 12.66 -2.41
C ALA A 2 -6.54 13.15 -3.54
N CYS A 3 -6.22 14.30 -4.16
CA CYS A 3 -6.90 14.76 -5.37
C CYS A 3 -6.39 13.95 -6.56
N VAL A 4 -7.28 13.39 -7.37
CA VAL A 4 -6.89 12.49 -8.47
C VAL A 4 -5.91 13.16 -9.44
N ASP A 5 -6.14 14.43 -9.79
CA ASP A 5 -5.31 15.18 -10.73
C ASP A 5 -3.91 15.52 -10.18
N ALA A 6 -3.68 15.32 -8.88
CA ALA A 6 -2.41 15.59 -8.20
C ALA A 6 -1.62 14.30 -7.87
N VAL A 7 -2.13 13.12 -8.24
CA VAL A 7 -1.45 11.84 -8.00
C VAL A 7 -0.82 11.36 -9.29
N HIS A 8 0.49 11.50 -9.40
CA HIS A 8 1.26 11.05 -10.57
C HIS A 8 1.70 9.59 -10.48
N GLY A 9 1.84 9.06 -9.26
CA GLY A 9 2.25 7.68 -8.99
C GLY A 9 2.25 7.36 -7.50
N ALA A 10 2.58 6.12 -7.15
CA ALA A 10 2.59 5.64 -5.77
C ALA A 10 3.88 4.88 -5.43
N GLY A 11 4.49 5.20 -4.29
CA GLY A 11 5.62 4.49 -3.73
C GLY A 11 5.23 3.68 -2.49
N ILE A 12 5.50 2.38 -2.49
CA ILE A 12 5.33 1.49 -1.32
C ILE A 12 6.69 1.32 -0.64
N THR A 13 6.73 1.62 0.65
CA THR A 13 7.94 1.56 1.49
C THR A 13 7.69 0.70 2.73
N ASP A 14 8.76 0.36 3.45
CA ASP A 14 8.64 -0.39 4.70
C ASP A 14 7.85 0.40 5.76
N GLY A 15 7.00 -0.30 6.51
CA GLY A 15 6.22 0.30 7.57
C GLY A 15 5.43 -0.70 8.41
N PRO A 16 4.95 -0.28 9.59
CA PRO A 16 4.06 -1.09 10.40
C PRO A 16 2.76 -1.36 9.61
N GLY A 17 2.37 -2.63 9.52
CA GLY A 17 1.18 -3.07 8.77
C GLY A 17 1.48 -3.69 7.39
N LEU A 18 2.75 -3.69 6.93
CA LEU A 18 3.10 -4.27 5.63
C LEU A 18 2.81 -5.77 5.52
N THR A 19 2.87 -6.51 6.64
CA THR A 19 2.48 -7.93 6.68
C THR A 19 0.97 -8.14 6.48
N GLY A 20 0.18 -7.07 6.45
CA GLY A 20 -1.28 -7.12 6.39
C GLY A 20 -1.92 -7.50 7.72
N GLY A 21 -3.26 -7.50 7.75
CA GLY A 21 -4.05 -8.05 8.85
C GLY A 21 -4.04 -9.57 8.80
N SER A 22 -2.95 -10.21 9.22
CA SER A 22 -2.95 -11.69 9.33
C SER A 22 -3.83 -12.13 10.49
N TYR A 23 -4.70 -13.12 10.23
CA TYR A 23 -5.56 -13.76 11.24
C TYR A 23 -4.83 -14.90 11.97
N GLU A 24 -3.50 -14.87 12.06
CA GLU A 24 -2.76 -15.96 12.73
C GLU A 24 -2.80 -15.86 14.26
N SER A 25 -3.27 -14.72 14.80
CA SER A 25 -3.46 -14.60 16.24
C SER A 25 -4.84 -15.12 16.64
N SER A 26 -4.88 -16.27 17.31
CA SER A 26 -6.08 -16.79 17.98
C SER A 26 -6.49 -15.97 19.22
N VAL A 27 -5.81 -14.85 19.48
CA VAL A 27 -6.00 -14.03 20.68
C VAL A 27 -6.68 -12.72 20.28
N PRO A 28 -7.80 -12.34 20.93
CA PRO A 28 -8.42 -11.05 20.69
C PRO A 28 -7.45 -9.93 21.09
N GLN A 29 -7.03 -9.13 20.11
CA GLN A 29 -6.23 -7.93 20.33
C GLN A 29 -7.13 -6.71 20.47
N SER A 30 -6.96 -5.97 21.57
CA SER A 30 -7.58 -4.65 21.78
C SER A 30 -6.50 -3.57 21.70
N ALA A 31 -6.70 -2.60 20.82
CA ALA A 31 -5.87 -1.41 20.74
C ALA A 31 -6.58 -0.24 21.44
N ARG A 32 -5.88 0.48 22.32
CA ARG A 32 -6.28 1.83 22.72
C ARG A 32 -5.44 2.81 21.95
N LEU A 33 -6.07 3.50 21.00
CA LEU A 33 -5.43 4.56 20.24
C LEU A 33 -5.71 5.88 20.93
N MET A 34 -4.71 6.76 20.94
CA MET A 34 -4.90 8.14 21.38
C MET A 34 -5.72 8.86 20.31
N ASP A 35 -7.00 9.06 20.58
CA ASP A 35 -7.82 9.96 19.77
C ASP A 35 -7.46 11.40 20.14
N GLN A 36 -6.71 12.05 19.25
CA GLN A 36 -6.33 13.46 19.38
C GLN A 36 -7.20 14.36 18.47
N GLY A 37 -8.33 13.87 17.96
CA GLY A 37 -9.14 14.59 16.98
C GLY A 37 -8.43 14.78 15.63
N GLN A 38 -7.46 13.90 15.32
CA GLN A 38 -6.69 13.96 14.09
C GLN A 38 -7.46 13.26 12.96
N ILE A 39 -7.40 13.84 11.76
CA ILE A 39 -7.96 13.25 10.55
C ILE A 39 -6.80 12.65 9.74
N PRO A 40 -6.91 11.42 9.23
CA PRO A 40 -8.05 10.50 9.40
C PRO A 40 -8.16 9.89 10.80
N ASP A 41 -9.37 9.48 11.18
CA ASP A 41 -9.68 8.89 12.49
C ASP A 41 -8.76 7.68 12.78
N PRO A 42 -8.01 7.67 13.90
CA PRO A 42 -7.09 6.60 14.22
C PRO A 42 -7.76 5.23 14.34
N TYR A 43 -8.99 5.17 14.87
CA TYR A 43 -9.73 3.91 14.99
C TYR A 43 -10.14 3.38 13.62
N ALA A 44 -10.63 4.24 12.72
CA ALA A 44 -10.93 3.87 11.35
C ALA A 44 -9.69 3.32 10.61
N LEU A 45 -8.51 3.92 10.79
CA LEU A 45 -7.27 3.39 10.25
C LEU A 45 -6.92 2.01 10.82
N HIS A 46 -7.12 1.82 12.13
CA HIS A 46 -6.85 0.55 12.79
C HIS A 46 -7.78 -0.57 12.31
N GLU A 47 -9.08 -0.31 12.21
CA GLU A 47 -10.04 -1.29 11.68
C GLU A 47 -9.73 -1.61 10.20
N LEU A 48 -9.40 -0.60 9.39
CA LEU A 48 -9.02 -0.81 7.98
C LEU A 48 -7.74 -1.66 7.85
N SER A 49 -6.79 -1.52 8.77
CA SER A 49 -5.56 -2.33 8.76
C SER A 49 -5.79 -3.81 9.03
N ARG A 50 -6.93 -4.16 9.64
CA ARG A 50 -7.35 -5.52 9.97
C ARG A 50 -8.34 -6.11 8.97
N ASP A 51 -8.75 -5.32 7.99
CA ASP A 51 -9.66 -5.74 6.94
C ASP A 51 -8.96 -6.76 6.03
N VAL A 52 -9.38 -8.02 6.14
CA VAL A 52 -8.83 -9.11 5.34
C VAL A 52 -9.40 -9.00 3.93
N ARG A 53 -8.53 -8.69 2.98
CA ARG A 53 -8.87 -8.65 1.55
C ARG A 53 -8.61 -10.00 0.90
N ALA A 54 -9.29 -10.26 -0.21
CA ALA A 54 -8.98 -11.39 -1.07
C ALA A 54 -7.51 -11.33 -1.52
N ALA A 55 -6.89 -12.49 -1.72
CA ALA A 55 -5.44 -12.58 -1.99
C ALA A 55 -5.02 -11.84 -3.27
N ASP A 56 -5.90 -11.79 -4.26
CA ASP A 56 -5.73 -11.14 -5.57
C ASP A 56 -6.03 -9.63 -5.57
N TYR A 57 -6.63 -9.10 -4.50
CA TYR A 57 -7.07 -7.70 -4.42
C TYR A 57 -5.95 -6.71 -4.76
N ALA A 58 -4.73 -6.96 -4.28
CA ALA A 58 -3.59 -6.10 -4.55
C ALA A 58 -3.19 -6.10 -6.03
N LEU A 59 -3.26 -7.26 -6.69
CA LEU A 59 -2.93 -7.40 -8.11
C LEU A 59 -4.00 -6.76 -9.00
N ASP A 60 -5.27 -6.88 -8.66
CA ASP A 60 -6.35 -6.16 -9.35
C ASP A 60 -6.14 -4.65 -9.28
N PHE A 61 -5.74 -4.13 -8.12
CA PHE A 61 -5.43 -2.72 -7.96
C PHE A 61 -4.24 -2.29 -8.83
N VAL A 62 -3.21 -3.12 -8.94
CA VAL A 62 -2.08 -2.87 -9.84
C VAL A 62 -2.57 -2.79 -11.29
N GLN A 63 -3.36 -3.76 -11.75
CA GLN A 63 -3.89 -3.78 -13.11
C GLN A 63 -4.70 -2.52 -13.41
N TYR A 64 -5.59 -2.11 -12.51
CA TYR A 64 -6.37 -0.88 -12.68
C TYR A 64 -5.49 0.37 -12.67
N SER A 65 -4.45 0.41 -11.84
CA SER A 65 -3.54 1.55 -11.78
C SER A 65 -2.73 1.69 -13.07
N VAL A 66 -2.21 0.58 -13.59
CA VAL A 66 -1.45 0.55 -14.86
C VAL A 66 -2.36 0.91 -16.04
N ALA A 67 -3.59 0.38 -16.09
CA ALA A 67 -4.51 0.63 -17.19
C ALA A 67 -5.00 2.09 -17.28
N ASN A 68 -4.93 2.84 -16.17
CA ASN A 68 -5.44 4.22 -16.08
C ASN A 68 -4.33 5.25 -15.85
N SER A 69 -3.06 4.87 -15.93
CA SER A 69 -1.95 5.81 -15.84
C SER A 69 -1.36 6.13 -17.21
N GLU A 70 -0.83 7.35 -17.34
CA GLU A 70 0.01 7.74 -18.46
C GLU A 70 1.46 7.21 -18.31
N LEU A 71 1.84 6.77 -17.09
CA LEU A 71 3.15 6.19 -16.82
C LEU A 71 3.15 4.69 -17.11
N ALA A 72 4.27 4.21 -17.65
CA ALA A 72 4.49 2.77 -17.83
C ALA A 72 4.57 2.01 -16.49
N GLU A 73 5.09 2.67 -15.45
CA GLU A 73 5.29 2.08 -14.11
C GLU A 73 4.77 3.01 -13.00
N PRO A 74 3.45 3.16 -12.84
CA PRO A 74 2.84 4.12 -11.90
C PRO A 74 2.94 3.69 -10.43
N ILE A 75 3.27 2.43 -10.17
CA ILE A 75 3.50 1.89 -8.83
C ILE A 75 4.97 1.50 -8.72
N ASN A 76 5.62 1.92 -7.64
CA ASN A 76 6.98 1.52 -7.33
C ASN A 76 7.06 0.90 -5.93
N VAL A 77 7.68 -0.28 -5.84
CA VAL A 77 7.95 -0.94 -4.56
C VAL A 77 9.42 -0.72 -4.17
N SER A 78 9.64 0.19 -3.23
CA SER A 78 10.96 0.44 -2.62
C SER A 78 11.18 -0.30 -1.30
N ALA A 79 10.16 -1.01 -0.79
CA ALA A 79 10.26 -1.77 0.45
C ALA A 79 11.38 -2.82 0.40
N LEU A 80 12.14 -2.93 1.50
CA LEU A 80 13.16 -3.95 1.70
C LEU A 80 12.52 -5.28 2.13
N TYR A 81 11.54 -5.23 3.04
CA TYR A 81 10.79 -6.41 3.46
C TYR A 81 9.64 -6.66 2.48
N ARG A 82 9.59 -7.87 1.90
CA ARG A 82 8.57 -8.25 0.91
C ARG A 82 7.80 -9.48 1.37
N PRO A 83 6.71 -9.32 2.14
CA PRO A 83 5.78 -10.43 2.37
C PRO A 83 5.21 -10.90 1.03
N THR A 84 4.65 -12.12 0.98
CA THR A 84 4.23 -12.78 -0.26
C THR A 84 3.41 -11.87 -1.18
N TRP A 85 2.39 -11.20 -0.65
CA TRP A 85 1.55 -10.30 -1.44
C TRP A 85 2.34 -9.15 -2.10
N LEU A 86 3.33 -8.59 -1.40
CA LEU A 86 4.13 -7.48 -1.91
C LEU A 86 5.21 -7.96 -2.88
N ALA A 87 5.73 -9.17 -2.68
CA ALA A 87 6.62 -9.81 -3.63
C ALA A 87 5.91 -10.07 -4.96
N GLU A 88 4.64 -10.50 -4.93
CA GLU A 88 3.80 -10.67 -6.11
C GLU A 88 3.51 -9.34 -6.80
N VAL A 89 3.13 -8.30 -6.05
CA VAL A 89 2.94 -6.93 -6.58
C VAL A 89 4.22 -6.44 -7.26
N ALA A 90 5.38 -6.61 -6.63
CA ALA A 90 6.66 -6.18 -7.18
C ALA A 90 7.07 -6.90 -8.47
N ALA A 91 6.57 -8.12 -8.69
CA ALA A 91 6.81 -8.89 -9.89
C ALA A 91 5.77 -8.64 -10.99
N ALA A 92 4.72 -7.87 -10.69
CA ALA A 92 3.63 -7.62 -11.62
C ALA A 92 4.07 -6.66 -12.75
N PRO A 93 3.56 -6.85 -13.99
CA PRO A 93 3.84 -5.94 -15.09
C PRO A 93 3.40 -4.50 -14.77
N GLY A 94 4.23 -3.52 -15.12
CA GLY A 94 3.96 -2.10 -14.84
C GLY A 94 4.23 -1.69 -13.39
N VAL A 95 4.97 -2.50 -12.63
CA VAL A 95 5.45 -2.15 -11.29
C VAL A 95 6.97 -2.02 -11.29
N ALA A 96 7.46 -0.86 -10.87
CA ALA A 96 8.88 -0.61 -10.69
C ALA A 96 9.38 -1.11 -9.33
N SER A 97 10.68 -1.37 -9.22
CA SER A 97 11.38 -1.65 -7.96
C SER A 97 12.67 -0.82 -7.84
N LEU A 98 12.51 0.49 -7.93
CA LEU A 98 13.57 1.49 -7.82
C LEU A 98 13.77 1.96 -6.37
N PRO A 99 14.97 2.47 -6.02
CA PRO A 99 15.15 3.27 -4.81
C PRO A 99 14.14 4.41 -4.74
N LEU A 100 13.65 4.73 -3.54
CA LEU A 100 12.55 5.70 -3.36
C LEU A 100 12.87 7.07 -3.99
N GLY A 101 14.11 7.54 -3.89
CA GLY A 101 14.52 8.83 -4.47
C GLY A 101 14.36 8.87 -5.99
N ASP A 102 14.68 7.78 -6.68
CA ASP A 102 14.57 7.68 -8.13
C ASP A 102 13.11 7.61 -8.56
N ALA A 103 12.29 6.83 -7.84
CA ALA A 103 10.86 6.75 -8.08
C ALA A 103 10.16 8.12 -7.88
N LEU A 104 10.52 8.85 -6.83
CA LEU A 104 9.98 10.20 -6.60
C LEU A 104 10.41 11.21 -7.67
N ASN A 105 11.57 11.04 -8.30
CA ASN A 105 11.96 11.87 -9.44
C ASN A 105 11.15 11.53 -10.70
N LEU A 106 10.67 10.30 -10.84
CA LEU A 106 9.83 9.87 -11.97
C LEU A 106 8.37 10.37 -11.84
N TYR A 107 7.87 10.54 -10.60
CA TYR A 107 6.50 10.98 -10.31
C TYR A 107 6.35 12.49 -10.07
N ARG A 108 7.36 13.28 -10.47
CA ARG A 108 7.41 14.74 -10.28
C ARG A 108 6.92 15.53 -11.48
#